data_AF-A0A661VI37-F1
#
_entry.id   AF-A0A661VI37-F1
#
_cell.length_a   1.000
_cell.length_b   1.000
_cell.length_c   1.000
_cell.angle_alpha   90.00
_cell.angle_beta   90.00
_cell.angle_gamma   90.00
#
_symmetry.space_group_name_H-M   'P 1'
#
loop_
_entity.id
_entity.type
_entity.pdbx_description
1 polymer ?
#
loop_
_entity_poly.entity_id
_entity_poly.type
_entity_poly.pdbx_seq_one_letter_code
_entity_poly.pdbx_strand_id
1 'polypeptide(L)'
;MEFRKEVKAVELLAPSLFESEVELIEYREDPLTGAQSRINVRRAGRARQAQSGEADLSVVIERTRVGCFFCPENIESETPKFPSRICSDGRIRRGESLVFPNLFPLPNTTPSPP
;
A
#
# COMPACT_ATOMS: atom_id res chain seq x y z
N MET A 1 -2.99 -7.40 -23.89
CA MET A 1 -2.94 -7.79 -22.47
C MET A 1 -4.23 -8.54 -22.18
N GLU A 2 -4.14 -9.82 -21.84
CA GLU A 2 -5.31 -10.68 -21.65
C GLU A 2 -5.51 -10.95 -20.17
N PHE A 3 -6.72 -10.74 -19.68
CA PHE A 3 -7.08 -11.07 -18.31
C PHE A 3 -7.49 -12.53 -18.25
N ARG A 4 -6.67 -13.36 -17.58
CA ARG A 4 -7.01 -14.77 -17.36
C ARG A 4 -7.85 -14.91 -16.11
N LYS A 5 -8.96 -15.63 -16.25
CA LYS A 5 -9.91 -15.95 -15.18
C LYS A 5 -10.31 -17.42 -15.25
N GLU A 6 -10.24 -18.09 -14.11
CA GLU A 6 -10.78 -19.43 -13.88
C GLU A 6 -11.81 -19.36 -12.74
N VAL A 7 -12.92 -20.09 -12.88
CA VAL A 7 -13.96 -20.16 -11.83
C VAL A 7 -14.08 -21.60 -11.37
N LYS A 8 -14.03 -21.83 -10.06
CA LYS A 8 -14.22 -23.13 -9.43
C LYS A 8 -15.46 -23.11 -8.56
N ALA A 9 -16.32 -24.12 -8.75
CA ALA A 9 -17.43 -24.39 -7.86
C ALA A 9 -16.94 -25.24 -6.69
N VAL A 10 -17.34 -24.87 -5.48
CA VAL A 10 -17.09 -25.63 -4.25
C VAL A 10 -18.44 -25.91 -3.62
N GLU A 11 -18.76 -27.18 -3.46
CA GLU A 11 -19.96 -27.63 -2.76
C GLU A 11 -19.64 -27.87 -1.28
N LEU A 12 -20.50 -27.39 -0.39
CA LEU A 12 -20.40 -27.56 1.05
C LEU A 12 -21.78 -27.74 1.67
N LEU A 13 -21.86 -28.32 2.86
CA LEU A 13 -23.10 -28.41 3.64
C LEU A 13 -23.13 -27.29 4.68
N ALA A 14 -24.11 -26.39 4.61
CA ALA A 14 -24.19 -25.23 5.49
C ALA A 14 -24.62 -25.64 6.92
N PRO A 15 -23.96 -25.17 8.00
CA PRO A 15 -24.22 -25.64 9.36
C PRO A 15 -25.62 -25.41 9.92
N SER A 16 -26.44 -24.56 9.31
CA SER A 16 -27.81 -24.26 9.76
C SER A 16 -28.75 -25.45 9.63
N LEU A 17 -28.72 -26.14 8.48
CA LEU A 17 -29.59 -27.27 8.14
C LEU A 17 -28.84 -28.43 7.46
N PHE A 18 -27.53 -28.32 7.28
CA PHE A 18 -26.68 -29.21 6.46
C PHE A 18 -27.19 -29.38 5.02
N GLU A 19 -27.84 -28.35 4.49
CA GLU A 19 -28.24 -28.28 3.09
C GLU A 19 -27.02 -27.99 2.20
N SER A 20 -27.01 -28.58 1.01
CA SER A 20 -25.95 -28.36 0.04
C SER A 20 -26.00 -26.93 -0.51
N GLU A 21 -24.86 -26.25 -0.45
CA GLU A 21 -24.63 -24.94 -1.01
C GLU A 21 -23.39 -24.97 -1.91
N VAL A 22 -23.49 -24.29 -3.05
CA VAL A 22 -22.37 -24.10 -3.97
C VAL A 22 -21.84 -22.67 -3.85
N GLU A 23 -20.53 -22.55 -3.60
CA GLU A 23 -19.78 -21.30 -3.67
C GLU A 23 -18.93 -21.24 -4.95
N LEU A 24 -18.95 -20.10 -5.62
CA LEU A 24 -18.09 -19.82 -6.76
C LEU A 24 -16.85 -19.04 -6.29
N ILE A 25 -15.68 -19.61 -6.55
CA ILE A 25 -14.38 -18.99 -6.26
C ILE A 25 -13.71 -18.66 -7.59
N GLU A 26 -13.37 -17.37 -7.77
CA GLU A 26 -12.64 -16.94 -8.95
C GLU A 26 -11.14 -16.89 -8.67
N TYR A 27 -10.35 -17.39 -9.62
CA TYR A 27 -8.92 -17.23 -9.69
C TYR A 27 -8.60 -16.33 -10.87
N ARG A 28 -7.89 -15.23 -10.63
CA ARG A 28 -7.51 -14.26 -11.66
C ARG A 28 -6.00 -14.10 -11.67
N GLU A 29 -5.42 -13.96 -12.84
CA GLU A 29 -4.00 -13.66 -12.97
C GLU A 29 -3.79 -12.20 -13.36
N ASP A 30 -2.90 -11.51 -12.66
CA ASP A 30 -2.42 -10.18 -13.03
C ASP A 30 -1.46 -10.31 -14.22
N PRO A 31 -1.80 -9.76 -15.40
CA PRO A 31 -0.97 -9.91 -16.59
C PRO A 31 0.35 -9.12 -16.52
N LEU A 32 0.52 -8.21 -15.55
CA LEU A 32 1.77 -7.46 -15.36
C LEU A 32 2.78 -8.23 -14.52
N THR A 33 2.32 -8.97 -13.52
CA THR A 33 3.18 -9.64 -12.52
C THR A 33 3.15 -11.16 -12.60
N GLY A 34 2.17 -11.74 -13.29
CA GLY A 34 1.87 -13.17 -13.27
C GLY A 34 1.28 -13.65 -11.94
N ALA A 35 1.01 -12.74 -10.99
CA ALA A 35 0.50 -13.09 -9.68
C ALA A 35 -0.95 -13.56 -9.76
N GLN A 36 -1.28 -14.61 -9.00
CA GLN A 36 -2.64 -15.13 -8.91
C GLN A 36 -3.38 -14.54 -7.71
N SER A 37 -4.60 -14.06 -7.94
CA SER A 37 -5.52 -13.58 -6.92
C SER A 37 -6.72 -14.51 -6.81
N ARG A 38 -7.13 -14.83 -5.57
CA ARG A 38 -8.33 -15.61 -5.28
C ARG A 38 -9.44 -14.71 -4.73
N ILE A 39 -10.58 -14.70 -5.41
CA ILE A 39 -11.74 -13.90 -5.06
C ILE A 39 -12.85 -14.85 -4.58
N ASN A 40 -13.25 -14.69 -3.32
CA ASN A 40 -14.44 -15.33 -2.77
C ASN A 40 -15.38 -14.20 -2.28
N VAL A 41 -16.51 -14.03 -2.96
CA VAL A 41 -17.47 -12.95 -2.69
C VAL A 41 -18.16 -13.14 -1.34
N ARG A 42 -18.55 -14.37 -0.98
CA ARG A 42 -19.21 -14.66 0.30
C ARG A 42 -18.30 -14.37 1.50
N ARG A 43 -16.99 -14.60 1.35
CA ARG A 43 -15.99 -14.26 2.37
C ARG A 43 -16.00 -12.78 2.73
N ALA A 44 -16.34 -11.89 1.80
CA ALA A 44 -16.42 -10.45 2.07
C ALA A 44 -17.55 -10.09 3.04
N GLY A 45 -18.64 -10.87 3.06
CA GLY A 45 -19.77 -10.69 3.97
C GLY A 45 -19.56 -11.27 5.38
N ARG A 46 -18.43 -11.94 5.64
CA ARG A 46 -18.11 -12.45 6.98
C ARG A 46 -17.95 -11.29 7.95
N ALA A 47 -18.58 -11.39 9.12
CA ALA A 47 -18.38 -10.48 10.23
C ALA A 47 -16.87 -10.33 10.51
N ARG A 48 -16.35 -9.11 10.36
CA ARG A 48 -14.96 -8.81 10.67
C ARG A 48 -14.86 -8.57 12.17
N GLN A 49 -13.90 -9.22 12.82
CA GLN A 49 -13.58 -8.98 14.24
C GLN A 49 -12.78 -7.68 14.46
N ALA A 50 -12.33 -7.04 13.38
CA ALA A 50 -11.66 -5.75 13.45
C ALA A 50 -12.68 -4.62 13.69
N GLN A 51 -12.30 -3.63 14.50
CA GLN A 51 -13.10 -2.45 14.74
C GLN A 51 -13.43 -1.76 13.41
N SER A 52 -14.72 -1.69 13.08
CA SER A 52 -15.25 -1.04 11.88
C SER A 52 -15.45 0.47 12.07
N GLY A 53 -14.54 1.12 12.79
CA GLY A 53 -14.56 2.57 12.99
C GLY A 53 -13.50 3.22 12.11
N GLU A 54 -13.83 4.36 11.52
CA GLU A 54 -12.79 5.29 11.08
C GLU A 54 -11.92 5.61 12.30
N ALA A 55 -10.63 5.29 12.24
CA ALA A 55 -9.72 5.69 13.29
C ALA A 55 -9.65 7.21 13.30
N ASP A 56 -9.98 7.85 14.41
CA ASP A 56 -9.71 9.26 14.59
C ASP A 56 -8.19 9.46 14.64
N LEU A 57 -7.64 9.93 13.51
CA LEU A 57 -6.20 10.19 13.36
C LEU A 57 -5.78 11.53 13.96
N SER A 58 -6.71 12.38 14.40
CA SER A 58 -6.38 13.73 14.89
C SER A 58 -5.39 13.69 16.06
N VAL A 59 -5.59 12.77 17.01
CA VAL A 59 -4.70 12.55 18.16
C VAL A 59 -3.30 12.13 17.71
N VAL A 60 -3.20 11.28 16.68
CA VAL A 60 -1.92 10.81 16.15
C VAL A 60 -1.19 11.95 15.44
N ILE A 61 -1.90 12.73 14.64
CA ILE A 61 -1.36 13.88 13.92
C ILE A 61 -0.81 14.90 14.92
N GLU A 62 -1.62 15.30 15.91
CA GLU A 62 -1.20 16.31 16.89
C GLU A 62 0.01 15.85 17.69
N ARG A 63 -0.01 14.58 18.17
CA ARG A 63 1.10 14.01 18.92
C ARG A 63 2.39 13.93 18.11
N THR A 64 2.31 13.66 16.80
CA THR A 64 3.51 13.51 15.95
C THR A 64 4.02 14.82 15.36
N ARG A 65 3.21 15.89 15.35
CA ARG A 65 3.58 17.19 14.79
C ARG A 65 4.84 17.79 15.41
N VAL A 66 4.97 17.73 16.74
CA VAL A 66 6.07 18.34 17.51
C VAL A 66 7.45 17.84 17.07
N GLY A 67 7.55 16.60 16.57
CA GLY A 67 8.81 16.00 16.11
C GLY A 67 8.88 15.72 14.61
N CYS A 68 7.93 16.23 13.82
CA CYS A 68 7.86 15.89 12.41
C CYS A 68 8.83 16.77 11.59
N PHE A 69 9.87 16.14 11.04
CA PHE A 69 10.83 16.79 10.13
C PHE A 69 10.21 17.25 8.82
N PHE A 70 9.04 16.72 8.44
CA PHE A 70 8.36 17.02 7.18
C PHE A 70 7.31 18.12 7.30
N CYS A 71 7.03 18.61 8.50
CA CYS A 71 6.12 19.74 8.68
C CYS A 71 6.73 21.02 8.08
N PRO A 72 5.93 21.94 7.49
CA PRO A 72 6.43 23.13 6.79
C PRO A 72 7.37 24.00 7.62
N GLU A 73 7.14 24.08 8.93
CA GLU A 73 7.98 24.80 9.89
C GLU A 73 9.41 24.24 10.02
N ASN A 74 9.60 22.95 9.76
CA ASN A 74 10.86 22.22 10.01
C ASN A 74 11.54 21.73 8.71
N ILE A 75 10.78 21.59 7.62
CA ILE A 75 11.23 20.88 6.41
C ILE A 75 12.49 21.49 5.78
N GLU A 76 12.68 22.80 5.89
CA GLU A 76 13.85 23.48 5.33
C GLU A 76 15.14 23.17 6.08
N SER A 77 15.08 23.08 7.42
CA SER A 77 16.24 22.88 8.29
C SER A 77 16.54 21.41 8.58
N GLU A 78 15.51 20.57 8.67
CA GLU A 78 15.64 19.20 9.20
C GLU A 78 15.77 18.12 8.13
N THR A 79 15.59 18.45 6.85
CA THR A 79 15.70 17.48 5.77
C THR A 79 16.95 17.73 4.91
N PRO A 80 17.56 16.69 4.31
CA PRO A 80 18.82 16.86 3.59
C PRO A 80 18.63 17.62 2.27
N LYS A 81 19.74 18.04 1.66
CA LYS A 81 19.77 18.72 0.35
C LYS A 81 20.49 17.87 -0.68
N PHE A 82 20.09 17.98 -1.94
CA PHE A 82 20.86 17.47 -3.05
C PHE A 82 22.20 18.19 -3.17
N PRO A 83 23.27 17.51 -3.60
CA PRO A 83 24.48 18.16 -4.06
C PRO A 83 24.20 19.12 -5.23
N SER A 84 24.97 20.21 -5.32
CA SER A 84 24.83 21.24 -6.37
C SER A 84 24.87 20.69 -7.80
N ARG A 85 25.59 19.57 -8.03
CA ARG A 85 25.64 18.87 -9.33
C ARG A 85 24.29 18.25 -9.76
N ILE A 86 23.38 18.01 -8.82
CA ILE A 86 22.03 17.48 -9.09
C ILE A 86 21.02 18.63 -9.11
N CYS A 87 21.09 19.52 -8.11
CA CYS A 87 20.24 20.69 -8.00
C CYS A 87 21.03 21.80 -7.32
N SER A 88 21.24 22.93 -8.02
CA SER A 88 21.99 24.08 -7.52
C SER A 88 21.43 24.59 -6.18
N ASP A 89 20.11 24.59 -6.06
CA ASP A 89 19.39 25.14 -4.91
C ASP A 89 19.25 24.10 -3.78
N GLY A 90 19.76 22.87 -4.01
CA GLY A 90 19.72 21.74 -3.08
C GLY A 90 18.35 21.10 -2.93
N ARG A 91 17.27 21.71 -3.41
CA ARG A 91 15.90 21.18 -3.38
C ARG A 91 15.14 21.59 -4.63
N ILE A 92 14.20 20.76 -5.06
CA ILE A 92 13.36 21.07 -6.21
C ILE A 92 11.97 21.49 -5.71
N ARG A 93 11.48 22.65 -6.14
CA ARG A 93 10.14 23.17 -5.80
C ARG A 93 9.24 23.21 -7.01
N ARG A 94 7.98 22.84 -6.81
CA ARG A 94 6.91 23.04 -7.81
C ARG A 94 5.58 23.26 -7.10
N GLY A 95 5.09 24.50 -7.12
CA GLY A 95 3.93 24.89 -6.33
C GLY A 95 4.17 24.64 -4.85
N GLU A 96 3.25 23.91 -4.20
CA GLU A 96 3.33 23.53 -2.79
C GLU A 96 4.20 22.28 -2.53
N SER A 97 4.71 21.63 -3.58
CA SER A 97 5.53 20.42 -3.46
C SER A 97 7.02 20.75 -3.32
N LEU A 98 7.69 20.05 -2.40
CA LEU A 98 9.12 20.10 -2.17
C LEU A 98 9.75 18.71 -2.30
N VAL A 99 10.79 18.58 -3.12
CA VAL A 99 11.56 17.34 -3.28
C VAL A 99 12.96 17.51 -2.71
N PHE A 100 13.37 16.52 -1.91
CA PHE A 100 14.66 16.45 -1.24
C PHE A 100 15.10 14.97 -1.13
N PRO A 101 16.40 14.67 -0.97
CA PRO A 101 16.86 13.28 -0.89
C PRO A 101 16.39 12.61 0.42
N ASN A 102 16.31 11.27 0.43
CA ASN A 102 16.07 10.54 1.68
C ASN A 102 17.31 10.67 2.58
N LEU A 103 17.12 10.90 3.89
CA LEU A 103 18.19 10.97 4.88
C LEU A 103 18.94 9.63 5.03
N PHE A 104 18.21 8.52 4.85
CA PHE A 104 18.74 7.16 4.84
C PHE A 104 18.46 6.53 3.46
N PRO A 105 19.25 6.88 2.43
CA PRO A 105 19.00 6.40 1.08
C PRO A 105 19.20 4.88 1.01
N LEU A 106 18.27 4.18 0.37
CA LEU A 106 18.45 2.78 0.00
C LEU A 106 19.13 2.75 -1.38
N PRO A 107 20.41 2.35 -1.48
CA PRO A 107 21.05 2.22 -2.78
C PRO A 107 20.40 1.06 -3.55
N ASN A 108 20.19 1.24 -4.85
CA ASN A 108 19.86 0.13 -5.73
C ASN A 108 21.11 -0.75 -5.86
N THR A 109 21.29 -1.73 -4.96
CA THR A 109 22.24 -2.81 -5.19
C THR A 109 21.58 -3.84 -6.08
N THR A 110 21.52 -3.58 -7.39
CA THR A 110 21.71 -4.70 -8.31
C THR A 110 23.11 -5.21 -8.01
N PRO A 111 23.30 -6.47 -7.57
CA PRO A 111 24.64 -7.01 -7.48
C PRO A 111 25.28 -6.87 -8.85
N SER A 112 26.44 -6.24 -8.92
CA SER A 112 27.30 -6.34 -10.09
C SER A 112 27.54 -7.83 -10.35
N PRO A 113 27.37 -8.32 -11.60
CA PRO A 113 27.77 -9.69 -11.91
C PRO A 113 29.28 -9.86 -11.57
N PRO A 114 29.69 -11.06 -11.15
CA PRO A 114 31.09 -11.34 -10.79
C PRO A 114 32.06 -11.07 -11.93
#